data_AF-A0A7X6PG27-F1
#
_entry.id   AF-A0A7X6PG27-F1
#
_cell.length_a   1.000
_cell.length_b   1.000
_cell.length_c   1.000
_cell.angle_alpha   90.00
_cell.angle_beta   90.00
_cell.angle_gamma   90.00
#
_symmetry.space_group_name_H-M   'P 1'
#
loop_
_entity.id
_entity.type
_entity.pdbx_description
1 polymer ?
#
loop_
_entity_poly.entity_id
_entity_poly.type
_entity_poly.pdbx_seq_one_letter_code
_entity_poly.pdbx_strand_id
1 'polypeptide(L)' 'MFVKLLAISILFLGLALSGLSLSILLKPGGRFPETHVGKNKEMRKLGIKCSKHVDTGCVPCSRTGTGTCSSC' A
#
# COMPACT_ATOMS: atom_id res chain seq x y z
N MET A 1 -14.16 38.33 -20.28
CA MET A 1 -13.77 37.05 -20.90
C MET A 1 -13.14 36.08 -19.89
N PHE A 2 -12.19 36.54 -19.07
CA PHE A 2 -11.53 35.73 -18.03
C PHE A 2 -12.47 35.03 -17.04
N VAL A 3 -13.49 35.71 -16.51
CA VAL A 3 -14.43 35.12 -15.54
C VAL A 3 -15.20 33.92 -16.12
N LYS A 4 -15.56 33.96 -17.40
CA LYS A 4 -16.23 32.84 -18.09
C LYS A 4 -15.30 31.62 -18.22
N LEU A 5 -14.03 31.86 -18.54
CA LEU A 5 -13.00 30.81 -18.59
C LEU A 5 -12.76 30.18 -17.22
N LEU A 6 -12.70 31.00 -16.17
CA LEU A 6 -12.49 30.54 -14.79
C LEU A 6 -13.67 29.66 -14.32
N ALA A 7 -14.90 30.09 -14.59
CA ALA A 7 -16.10 29.31 -14.28
C ALA A 7 -16.12 27.94 -14.99
N ILE A 8 -15.75 27.89 -16.27
CA ILE A 8 -15.65 26.64 -17.03
C ILE A 8 -14.55 25.74 -16.46
N SER A 9 -13.40 26.30 -16.10
CA SER A 9 -12.28 25.54 -15.51
C SER A 9 -12.67 24.89 -14.18
N ILE A 10 -13.31 25.64 -13.28
CA ILE A 10 -13.76 25.11 -11.98
C ILE A 10 -14.80 24.00 -12.19
N LEU A 11 -15.70 24.16 -13.16
CA LEU A 11 -16.71 23.14 -13.47
C LEU A 11 -16.06 21.82 -13.90
N PHE A 12 -15.08 21.88 -14.81
CA PHE A 12 -14.35 20.68 -15.24
C PHE A 12 -13.54 20.05 -14.11
N LEU A 13 -12.89 20.87 -13.27
CA LEU A 13 -12.13 20.37 -12.14
C LEU A 13 -13.04 19.71 -11.09
N GLY A 14 -14.20 20.31 -10.82
CA GLY A 14 -15.23 19.76 -9.94
C GLY A 14 -15.77 18.42 -10.45
N LEU A 15 -16.02 18.29 -11.76
CA LEU A 15 -16.44 17.04 -12.38
C LEU A 15 -15.36 15.94 -12.31
N ALA A 16 -14.09 16.29 -12.46
CA ALA A 16 -12.99 15.34 -12.33
C ALA A 16 -12.87 14.81 -10.89
N LEU A 17 -12.95 15.71 -9.90
CA LEU A 17 -12.88 15.35 -8.48
C LEU A 17 -14.10 14.53 -8.03
N SER A 18 -15.30 14.89 -8.51
CA SER A 18 -16.51 14.11 -8.21
C SER A 18 -16.43 12.71 -8.81
N GLY A 19 -15.98 12.56 -10.06
CA GLY A 19 -15.76 11.27 -10.70
C GLY A 19 -14.77 10.39 -9.93
N LEU A 20 -13.67 10.97 -9.44
CA LEU A 20 -12.70 10.26 -8.59
C LEU A 20 -13.34 9.81 -7.27
N SER A 21 -14.12 10.70 -6.64
CA SER A 21 -14.81 10.41 -5.37
C SER A 21 -15.84 9.29 -5.53
N LEU A 22 -16.67 9.35 -6.58
CA LEU A 22 -17.63 8.31 -6.95
C LEU A 22 -16.92 6.98 -7.26
N SER A 23 -15.77 7.01 -7.94
CA SER A 23 -15.00 5.79 -8.24
C SER A 23 -14.51 5.08 -6.98
N ILE A 24 -14.14 5.84 -5.93
CA ILE A 24 -13.74 5.29 -4.63
C ILE A 24 -14.95 4.72 -3.89
N LEU A 25 -16.10 5.41 -3.93
CA LEU A 25 -17.32 5.02 -3.23
C LEU A 25 -18.04 3.82 -3.89
N LEU A 26 -18.06 3.77 -5.21
CA LEU A 26 -18.69 2.71 -6.01
C LEU A 26 -17.80 1.47 -6.15
N LYS A 27 -16.56 1.51 -5.66
CA LYS A 27 -15.67 0.35 -5.68
C LYS A 27 -16.24 -0.74 -4.77
N PRO A 28 -16.56 -1.94 -5.30
CA PRO A 28 -17.20 -2.99 -4.53
C PRO A 28 -16.35 -3.34 -3.30
N GLY A 29 -16.91 -3.12 -2.11
CA GLY A 29 -16.26 -3.35 -0.83
C GLY A 29 -15.87 -2.09 -0.05
N GLY A 30 -15.95 -0.88 -0.63
CA GLY A 30 -15.80 0.42 0.06
C GLY A 30 -14.52 0.59 0.91
N ARG A 31 -13.57 -0.32 0.76
CA ARG A 31 -12.32 -0.38 1.51
C ARG A 31 -11.20 -0.21 0.52
N PHE A 32 -10.29 0.69 0.85
CA PHE A 32 -9.00 0.72 0.17
C PHE A 32 -8.38 -0.69 0.25
N PRO A 33 -7.85 -1.21 -0.87
CA PRO A 33 -7.25 -2.54 -0.89
C PRO A 33 -6.21 -2.64 0.22
N GLU A 34 -6.16 -3.77 0.93
CA GLU A 34 -5.22 -3.98 2.02
C GLU A 34 -3.78 -3.76 1.49
N THR A 35 -3.15 -2.65 1.88
CA THR A 35 -1.78 -2.27 1.44
C THR A 35 -0.71 -3.04 2.20
N HIS A 36 -1.09 -3.73 3.28
CA HIS A 36 -0.21 -4.66 3.98
C HIS A 36 0.02 -5.90 3.12
N VAL A 37 1.22 -5.99 2.55
CA VAL A 37 1.69 -7.10 1.70
C VAL A 37 1.46 -8.47 2.36
N GLY A 38 1.64 -8.58 3.68
CA GLY A 38 1.47 -9.84 4.42
C GLY A 38 0.02 -10.30 4.62
N LYS A 39 -0.95 -9.38 4.65
CA LYS A 39 -2.37 -9.67 4.94
C LYS A 39 -3.23 -9.71 3.67
N ASN A 40 -2.74 -9.12 2.58
CA ASN A 40 -3.46 -9.07 1.31
C ASN A 40 -3.32 -10.39 0.51
N LYS A 41 -4.45 -11.10 0.37
CA LYS A 41 -4.52 -12.37 -0.37
C LYS A 41 -4.16 -12.21 -1.85
N GLU A 42 -4.54 -11.10 -2.47
CA GLU A 42 -4.28 -10.85 -3.89
C GLU A 42 -2.79 -10.61 -4.16
N MET A 43 -2.10 -9.89 -3.28
CA MET A 43 -0.64 -9.69 -3.37
C MET A 43 0.12 -11.01 -3.14
N ARG A 44 -0.38 -11.88 -2.26
CA ARG A 44 0.19 -13.22 -2.03
C ARG A 44 0.08 -14.12 -3.26
N LYS A 45 -1.03 -14.05 -4.01
CA LYS A 45 -1.21 -14.80 -5.28
C LYS A 45 -0.19 -14.35 -6.34
N LEU A 46 0.16 -13.07 -6.34
CA LEU A 46 1.17 -12.49 -7.23
C LEU A 46 2.62 -12.79 -6.79
N GLY A 47 2.82 -13.55 -5.71
CA GLY A 47 4.16 -13.89 -5.20
C GLY A 47 4.85 -12.75 -4.46
N ILE A 48 4.17 -11.61 -4.26
CA ILE A 48 4.72 -10.45 -3.55
C ILE A 48 4.71 -10.77 -2.06
N LYS A 49 5.90 -10.94 -1.49
CA LYS A 49 6.11 -11.14 -0.06
C LYS A 49 6.63 -9.85 0.54
N CYS A 50 6.25 -9.58 1.78
CA CYS A 50 6.85 -8.49 2.54
C CYS A 50 8.37 -8.74 2.53
N SER A 51 9.16 -7.71 2.21
CA SER A 51 10.58 -7.72 2.54
C SER A 51 10.63 -7.80 4.06
N LYS A 52 10.63 -9.03 4.60
CA LYS A 52 11.09 -9.29 5.96
C LYS A 52 12.40 -8.56 6.01
N HIS A 53 12.56 -7.65 6.98
CA HIS A 53 13.85 -7.05 7.30
C HIS A 53 14.91 -8.10 6.95
N VAL A 54 15.72 -7.82 5.93
CA VAL A 54 16.99 -8.52 5.80
C VAL A 54 17.59 -8.34 7.18
N ASP A 55 17.64 -9.42 7.95
CA ASP A 55 18.06 -9.38 9.33
C ASP A 55 19.43 -8.71 9.31
N THR A 56 19.51 -7.45 9.75
CA THR A 56 20.75 -6.67 9.69
C THR A 56 21.78 -7.17 10.70
N GLY A 57 21.71 -8.44 11.10
CA GLY A 57 22.80 -9.12 11.81
C GLY A 57 22.41 -10.03 12.97
N CYS A 58 21.26 -10.72 13.00
CA CYS A 58 21.00 -11.70 14.07
C CYS A 58 20.54 -13.06 13.55
N VAL A 59 21.45 -14.04 13.66
CA VAL A 59 21.19 -15.47 13.42
C VAL A 59 20.73 -16.07 14.75
N PRO A 60 19.53 -16.68 14.85
CA PRO A 60 19.12 -17.34 16.08
C PRO A 60 20.00 -18.58 16.31
N CYS A 61 20.69 -18.62 17.45
CA CYS A 61 21.40 -19.80 17.93
C CYS A 61 20.41 -20.98 18.06
N SER A 62 20.35 -21.82 17.02
CA SER A 62 19.61 -23.08 17.06
C SER A 62 20.43 -24.07 17.87
N ARG A 63 19.83 -24.60 18.95
CA ARG A 63 20.46 -25.44 19.98
C ARG A 63 21.02 -26.77 19.45
N THR A 64 22.13 -26.72 18.74
CA THR A 64 23.01 -27.88 18.54
C THR A 64 24.46 -27.38 18.51
N GLY A 65 25.13 -27.51 19.67
CA GLY A 65 26.58 -27.66 19.83
C GLY A 65 27.54 -26.72 19.07
N THR A 66 28.31 -25.95 19.85
CA THR A 66 29.58 -25.27 19.49
C THR A 66 29.55 -24.12 18.48
N GLY A 67 29.62 -22.89 19.02
CA GLY A 67 29.89 -21.67 18.25
C GLY A 67 29.29 -20.44 18.93
N THR A 68 30.13 -19.49 19.31
CA THR A 68 29.84 -18.20 19.98
C THR A 68 28.48 -17.59 19.63
N CYS A 69 27.57 -17.51 20.60
CA CYS A 69 26.34 -16.71 20.49
C CYS A 69 26.69 -15.24 20.83
N SER A 70 26.60 -14.37 19.83
CA SER A 70 26.62 -12.91 20.01
C SER A 70 25.19 -12.40 20.13
N SER A 71 24.93 -11.66 21.21
CA SER A 71 23.61 -11.17 21.60
C SER A 71 23.00 -10.19 20.58
N CYS A 72 21.81 -10.55 20.09
CA CYS A 72 20.63 -9.72 20.29
C CYS A 72 19.95 -10.27 21.58
#